data_AF-A0A8S0QB51-F1
#
_entry.id   AF-A0A8S0QB51-F1
#
_cell.length_a   1.000
_cell.length_b   1.000
_cell.length_c   1.000
_cell.angle_alpha   90.00
_cell.angle_beta   90.00
_cell.angle_gamma   90.00
#
_symmetry.space_group_name_H-M   'P 1'
#
loop_
_entity.id
_entity.type
_entity.pdbx_description
1 polymer ?
#
loop_
_entity_poly.entity_id
_entity_poly.type
_entity_poly.pdbx_seq_one_letter_code
_entity_poly.pdbx_strand_id
1 'polypeptide(L)'
;NSEHQTLDDTDVQDEIDLIGQTMRDNLVQLMSENPEGFRCFELPSKYEKRFKTPLKPRDFGFSNVKSLVEQLPSVIKMYDPQTTEDFVLLDPKRE
;
A
#
# COMPACT_ATOMS: atom_id res chain seq x y z
N ASN A 1 -34.23 23.24 -23.39
CA ASN A 1 -33.54 21.94 -23.60
C ASN A 1 -32.39 21.91 -22.63
N SER A 2 -32.69 21.54 -21.40
CA SER A 2 -31.77 21.51 -20.27
C SER A 2 -31.85 20.12 -19.69
N GLU A 3 -31.01 19.22 -20.17
CA GLU A 3 -30.82 17.88 -19.59
C GLU A 3 -29.32 17.59 -19.57
N HIS A 4 -28.60 18.26 -18.67
CA HIS A 4 -27.37 17.70 -18.12
C HIS A 4 -27.81 16.83 -16.94
N GLN A 5 -28.03 15.55 -17.21
CA GLN A 5 -28.22 14.52 -16.21
C GLN A 5 -26.88 13.81 -16.03
N THR A 6 -26.00 14.35 -15.20
CA THR A 6 -24.85 13.61 -14.63
C THR A 6 -25.39 12.77 -13.48
N LEU A 7 -25.80 11.55 -13.81
CA LEU A 7 -25.98 10.49 -12.85
C LEU A 7 -24.60 9.98 -12.43
N ASP A 8 -24.47 9.71 -11.13
CA ASP A 8 -23.41 8.93 -10.49
C ASP A 8 -22.11 9.66 -10.12
N ASP A 9 -22.17 10.46 -9.05
CA ASP A 9 -20.99 10.99 -8.34
C ASP A 9 -21.05 10.61 -6.84
N THR A 10 -21.73 9.50 -6.50
CA THR A 10 -22.02 9.13 -5.11
C THR A 10 -22.03 7.61 -4.90
N ASP A 11 -20.87 6.97 -5.10
CA ASP A 11 -20.50 5.68 -4.46
C ASP A 11 -19.00 5.35 -4.56
N VAL A 12 -18.18 6.15 -5.27
CA VAL A 12 -16.73 5.87 -5.41
C VAL A 12 -15.92 6.04 -4.12
N GLN A 13 -16.48 6.63 -3.06
CA GLN A 13 -15.74 6.85 -1.80
C GLN A 13 -15.70 5.60 -0.91
N ASP A 14 -16.79 4.83 -0.88
CA ASP A 14 -16.87 3.59 -0.08
C ASP A 14 -16.00 2.46 -0.69
N GLU A 15 -15.91 2.38 -2.02
CA GLU A 15 -14.97 1.45 -2.67
C GLU A 15 -13.51 1.81 -2.37
N ILE A 16 -13.15 3.09 -2.36
CA ILE A 16 -11.77 3.52 -2.06
C ILE A 16 -11.36 3.17 -0.61
N ASP A 17 -12.28 3.29 0.35
CA ASP A 17 -12.02 2.84 1.73
C ASP A 17 -11.83 1.31 1.80
N LEU A 18 -12.70 0.54 1.13
CA LEU A 18 -12.65 -0.93 1.13
C LEU A 18 -11.38 -1.47 0.46
N ILE A 19 -10.97 -0.89 -0.67
CA ILE A 19 -9.72 -1.24 -1.36
C ILE A 19 -8.54 -0.88 -0.45
N GLY A 20 -8.60 0.27 0.24
CA GLY A 20 -7.61 0.66 1.25
C GLY A 20 -7.48 -0.33 2.40
N GLN A 21 -8.60 -0.83 2.93
CA GLN A 21 -8.61 -1.85 3.99
C GLN A 21 -8.06 -3.20 3.52
N THR A 22 -8.47 -3.66 2.35
CA THR A 22 -8.00 -4.94 1.78
C THR A 22 -6.50 -4.90 1.52
N MET A 23 -6.00 -3.80 0.95
CA MET A 23 -4.56 -3.62 0.74
C MET A 23 -3.80 -3.59 2.07
N ARG A 24 -4.33 -2.87 3.07
CA ARG A 24 -3.75 -2.83 4.42
C ARG A 24 -3.64 -4.23 5.00
N ASP A 25 -4.70 -5.04 4.95
CA ASP A 25 -4.68 -6.40 5.48
C ASP A 25 -3.64 -7.29 4.77
N ASN A 26 -3.59 -7.20 3.43
CA ASN A 26 -2.58 -7.90 2.65
C ASN A 26 -1.16 -7.46 3.02
N LEU A 27 -0.93 -6.17 3.26
CA LEU A 27 0.37 -5.66 3.71
C LEU A 27 0.70 -6.13 5.13
N VAL A 28 -0.26 -6.13 6.07
CA VAL A 28 -0.07 -6.69 7.42
C VAL A 28 0.35 -8.15 7.33
N GLN A 29 -0.37 -8.94 6.53
CA GLN A 29 -0.06 -10.35 6.34
C GLN A 29 1.33 -10.54 5.72
N LEU A 30 1.67 -9.75 4.70
CA LEU A 30 3.00 -9.80 4.08
C LEU A 30 4.12 -9.47 5.08
N MET A 31 3.93 -8.45 5.92
CA MET A 31 4.91 -8.08 6.96
C MET A 31 5.02 -9.17 8.02
N SER A 32 3.90 -9.74 8.45
CA SER A 32 3.87 -10.83 9.43
C SER A 32 4.57 -12.09 8.92
N GLU A 33 4.54 -12.35 7.61
CA GLU A 33 5.26 -13.45 6.96
C GLU A 33 6.74 -13.16 6.72
N ASN A 34 7.15 -11.89 6.72
CA ASN A 34 8.52 -11.46 6.49
C ASN A 34 9.04 -10.69 7.71
N PRO A 35 9.24 -11.38 8.85
CA PRO A 35 9.62 -10.74 10.11
C PRO A 35 11.04 -10.16 10.10
N GLU A 36 11.85 -10.52 9.09
CA GLU A 36 13.19 -9.97 8.82
C GLU A 36 13.16 -8.60 8.12
N GLY A 37 12.00 -8.19 7.59
CA GLY A 37 11.88 -7.02 6.73
C GLY A 37 12.48 -7.22 5.34
N PHE A 38 12.24 -6.28 4.44
CA PHE A 38 12.78 -6.31 3.08
C PHE A 38 12.81 -4.91 2.46
N ARG A 39 13.48 -4.76 1.33
CA ARG A 39 13.63 -3.48 0.64
C ARG A 39 12.31 -2.95 0.08
N CYS A 40 12.13 -1.64 0.07
CA CYS A 40 10.93 -0.99 -0.43
C CYS A 40 10.70 -1.31 -1.92
N PHE A 41 11.76 -1.45 -2.70
CA PHE A 41 11.67 -1.92 -4.09
C PHE A 41 11.16 -3.37 -4.22
N GLU A 42 11.45 -4.23 -3.25
CA GLU A 42 11.01 -5.63 -3.23
C GLU A 42 9.53 -5.77 -2.84
N LEU A 43 8.95 -4.77 -2.16
CA LEU A 43 7.56 -4.77 -1.72
C LEU A 43 6.55 -5.12 -2.81
N PRO A 44 6.48 -4.37 -3.93
CA PRO A 44 5.50 -4.66 -4.98
C PRO A 44 5.70 -6.07 -5.55
N SER A 45 6.93 -6.54 -5.68
CA SER A 45 7.24 -7.87 -6.22
C SER A 45 6.82 -8.99 -5.25
N LYS A 46 7.14 -8.86 -3.96
CA LYS A 46 6.70 -9.82 -2.92
C LYS A 46 5.19 -9.84 -2.77
N TYR A 47 4.56 -8.67 -2.78
CA TYR A 47 3.11 -8.54 -2.69
C TYR A 47 2.43 -9.21 -3.90
N GLU A 48 2.88 -8.91 -5.12
CA GLU A 48 2.34 -9.55 -6.33
C GLU A 48 2.55 -11.07 -6.31
N LYS A 49 3.71 -11.54 -5.88
CA LYS A 49 3.99 -12.97 -5.79
C LYS A 49 3.08 -13.68 -4.78
N ARG A 50 2.73 -13.01 -3.67
CA ARG A 50 1.96 -13.60 -2.57
C ARG A 50 0.46 -13.55 -2.83
N PHE A 51 -0.06 -12.38 -3.20
CA PHE A 51 -1.49 -12.15 -3.39
C PHE A 51 -1.94 -12.36 -4.84
N LYS A 52 -0.99 -12.57 -5.77
CA LYS A 52 -1.23 -12.57 -7.23
C LYS A 52 -1.90 -11.28 -7.71
N THR A 53 -1.73 -10.20 -6.97
CA THR A 53 -2.30 -8.89 -7.25
C THR A 53 -1.16 -7.87 -7.30
N PRO A 54 -1.01 -7.12 -8.40
CA PRO A 54 0.04 -6.09 -8.47
C PRO A 54 -0.25 -4.99 -7.45
N LEU A 55 0.73 -4.65 -6.63
CA LEU A 55 0.63 -3.48 -5.75
C LEU A 55 0.79 -2.22 -6.59
N LYS A 56 -0.34 -1.59 -6.95
CA LYS A 56 -0.36 -0.38 -7.75
C LYS A 56 -0.68 0.83 -6.87
N PRO A 57 0.32 1.62 -6.42
CA PRO A 57 0.05 2.84 -5.66
C PRO A 57 -0.83 3.84 -6.42
N ARG A 58 -0.78 3.79 -7.76
CA ARG A 58 -1.54 4.63 -8.66
C ARG A 58 -3.07 4.43 -8.58
N ASP A 59 -3.52 3.22 -8.24
CA ASP A 59 -4.95 2.92 -8.00
C ASP A 59 -5.49 3.69 -6.77
N PHE A 60 -4.60 4.04 -5.84
CA PHE A 60 -4.94 4.71 -4.59
C PHE A 60 -4.61 6.21 -4.60
N GLY A 61 -4.25 6.76 -5.76
CA GLY A 61 -3.84 8.17 -5.89
C GLY A 61 -2.40 8.46 -5.43
N PHE A 62 -1.60 7.45 -5.12
CA PHE A 62 -0.18 7.63 -4.79
C PHE A 62 0.71 7.51 -6.02
N SER A 63 1.70 8.39 -6.13
CA SER A 63 2.65 8.35 -7.24
C SER A 63 3.63 7.18 -7.12
N ASN A 64 4.07 6.87 -5.90
CA ASN A 64 5.12 5.90 -5.62
C ASN A 64 4.74 4.99 -4.44
N VAL A 65 5.29 3.76 -4.43
CA VAL A 65 5.11 2.79 -3.34
C VAL A 65 5.59 3.34 -2.00
N LYS A 66 6.67 4.13 -1.99
CA LYS A 66 7.18 4.80 -0.79
C LYS A 66 6.10 5.67 -0.11
N SER A 67 5.43 6.53 -0.89
CA SER A 67 4.41 7.45 -0.36
C SER A 67 3.20 6.68 0.19
N LEU A 68 2.86 5.54 -0.42
CA LEU A 68 1.84 4.62 0.08
C LEU A 68 2.22 4.03 1.45
N VAL A 69 3.44 3.53 1.62
CA VAL A 69 3.89 2.96 2.91
C VAL A 69 4.11 4.02 3.98
N GLU A 70 4.53 5.23 3.61
CA GLU A 70 4.65 6.38 4.53
C GLU A 70 3.30 6.76 5.14
N GLN A 71 2.20 6.54 4.41
CA GLN A 71 0.84 6.77 4.90
C GLN A 71 0.30 5.62 5.77
N LEU A 72 1.05 4.51 5.89
CA LEU A 72 0.67 3.31 6.62
C LEU A 72 1.66 2.96 7.75
N PRO A 73 2.05 3.89 8.64
CA PRO A 73 3.03 3.63 9.70
C PRO A 73 2.55 2.57 10.71
N SER A 74 1.24 2.34 10.81
CA SER A 74 0.65 1.31 11.66
C SER A 74 0.74 -0.10 11.07
N VAL A 75 1.03 -0.24 9.77
CA VAL A 75 1.14 -1.53 9.07
C VAL A 75 2.58 -1.82 8.67
N ILE A 76 3.34 -0.79 8.27
CA ILE A 76 4.71 -0.91 7.78
C ILE A 76 5.53 0.22 8.39
N LYS A 77 6.65 -0.12 9.03
CA LYS A 77 7.69 0.86 9.34
C LYS A 77 8.69 0.89 8.20
N MET A 78 8.89 2.07 7.60
CA MET A 78 10.05 2.30 6.74
C MET A 78 11.22 2.83 7.58
N TYR A 79 12.40 2.27 7.36
CA TYR A 79 13.65 2.76 7.92
C TYR A 79 14.58 3.13 6.77
N ASP A 80 15.28 4.26 6.90
CA ASP A 80 16.36 4.66 6.01
C ASP A 80 17.67 4.14 6.61
N PRO A 81 18.26 3.06 6.07
CA PRO A 81 19.59 2.68 6.47
C PRO A 81 20.49 3.67 5.76
N GLN A 82 21.01 4.67 6.49
CA GLN A 82 21.92 5.72 6.00
C GLN A 82 23.10 5.22 5.15
N THR A 83 23.31 3.90 5.09
CA THR A 83 24.30 3.14 4.33
C THR A 83 23.82 2.54 3.00
N THR A 84 22.53 2.59 2.63
CA THR A 84 22.00 2.00 1.39
C THR A 84 21.00 2.92 0.70
N GLU A 85 20.97 2.88 -0.63
CA GLU A 85 20.07 3.68 -1.48
C GLU A 85 18.58 3.28 -1.39
N ASP A 86 18.21 2.26 -0.60
CA ASP A 86 16.84 1.75 -0.52
C ASP A 86 16.30 1.71 0.91
N PHE A 87 15.02 2.05 1.06
CA PHE A 87 14.33 2.02 2.36
C PHE A 87 14.02 0.57 2.75
N VAL A 88 14.25 0.22 4.01
CA VAL A 88 13.90 -1.11 4.52
C VAL A 88 12.53 -1.04 5.19
N LEU A 89 11.65 -1.94 4.79
CA LEU A 89 10.32 -2.10 5.35
C LEU A 89 10.34 -3.21 6.40
N LEU A 90 9.79 -2.91 7.57
CA LEU A 90 9.76 -3.77 8.75
C LEU A 90 8.34 -3.83 9.32
N ASP A 91 8.03 -4.95 9.97
CA ASP A 91 6.79 -5.10 10.71
C ASP A 91 6.80 -4.19 11.96
N PRO A 92 5.82 -3.29 12.11
CA PRO A 92 5.77 -2.34 13.23
C PRO A 92 5.40 -2.99 14.57
N LYS A 93 4.83 -4.21 14.58
CA LYS A 93 4.42 -4.88 15.83
C LYS A 93 5.62 -5.51 16.58
N ARG A 94 6.82 -5.46 16.02
CA ARG A 94 8.04 -6.04 16.58
C ARG A 94 8.98 -5.02 17.25
N GLU A 95 8.59 -3.74 17.30
CA GLU A 95 9.30 -2.67 18.04
C GLU A 95 8.95 -2.66 19.54
#